data_AF-A0A661DCI8-F1
#
_entry.id   AF-A0A661DCI8-F1
#
_cell.length_a   1.000
_cell.length_b   1.000
_cell.length_c   1.000
_cell.angle_alpha   90.00
_cell.angle_beta   90.00
_cell.angle_gamma   90.00
#
_symmetry.space_group_name_H-M   'P 1'
#
loop_
_entity.id
_entity.type
_entity.pdbx_description
1 polymer ?
#
loop_
_entity_poly.entity_id
_entity_poly.type
_entity_poly.pdbx_seq_one_letter_code
_entity_poly.pdbx_strand_id
1 'polypeptide(L)'
;MRFNNQTLTMEYYDSNVWQTFTTISVTGEANTGENLGIGEQVYVDTVATKLQFRSFLAGDNITIDNIGNELRISSVDDVKDGDNSGLGTGEVFNTRSGNDLLFRSLNSLTPASLVITTDVANDVVNFESFGISGGSNIGSGSDIYNGNNSGVLEFRRILGGANISIGGTGDEMIISSTAISGIQTASNSGGGQEIFIDRNIDDLRFRTLSSANTNLVITELGDVVEFNVTGMGERNIGSNQGISGHNIYIGMGSVPNDTELYFKSIDVAPPLSIDATTNVISISLDDDPIIGGKGAITIPTGTTAQQPAGVFGMIRYNTDVNLVEFWDGGSWEFLESASGTYVEIGGDTMTDDLVMASPANITVDAGDITITDGNLFLSTITSDIIMGGGDIS
;
A
#
# COMPACT_ATOMS: atom_id res chain seq x y z
N MET A 1 -4.94 29.08 173.14
CA MET A 1 -4.05 28.51 172.10
C MET A 1 -2.69 29.14 172.26
N ARG A 2 -1.61 28.39 172.05
CA ARG A 2 -0.23 28.88 172.11
C ARG A 2 0.61 28.20 171.04
N PHE A 3 1.69 28.83 170.64
CA PHE A 3 2.76 28.11 169.97
C PHE A 3 3.69 27.56 171.05
N ASN A 4 3.87 26.24 171.08
CA ASN A 4 4.79 25.61 172.02
C ASN A 4 6.19 25.63 171.41
N ASN A 5 7.06 26.49 171.93
CA ASN A 5 8.42 26.64 171.41
C ASN A 5 9.31 25.40 171.63
N GLN A 6 8.91 24.42 172.44
CA GLN A 6 9.67 23.17 172.62
C GLN A 6 9.30 22.13 171.56
N THR A 7 8.01 21.97 171.25
CA THR A 7 7.53 21.04 170.20
C THR A 7 7.44 21.70 168.83
N LEU A 8 7.56 23.02 168.77
CA LEU A 8 7.37 23.88 167.59
C LEU A 8 6.02 23.67 166.91
N THR A 9 4.99 23.36 167.69
CA THR A 9 3.64 23.18 167.18
C THR A 9 2.67 24.18 167.79
N MET A 10 1.62 24.47 167.03
CA MET A 10 0.50 25.23 167.57
C MET A 10 -0.36 24.27 168.40
N GLU A 11 -0.56 24.63 169.66
CA GLU A 11 -1.30 23.85 170.64
C GLU A 11 -2.52 24.64 171.15
N TYR A 12 -3.59 23.95 171.51
CA TYR A 12 -4.73 24.52 172.22
C TYR A 12 -4.87 23.85 173.59
N TYR A 13 -5.32 24.62 174.59
CA TYR A 13 -5.48 24.11 175.94
C TYR A 13 -6.89 23.59 176.08
N ASP A 14 -7.02 22.33 176.47
CA ASP A 14 -8.29 21.67 176.68
C ASP A 14 -8.15 20.61 177.78
N SER A 15 -9.18 20.46 178.63
CA SER A 15 -9.24 19.44 179.69
C SER A 15 -8.01 19.44 180.61
N ASN A 16 -7.54 20.63 180.97
CA ASN A 16 -6.35 20.89 181.78
C ASN A 16 -4.99 20.44 181.18
N VAL A 17 -4.92 20.10 179.89
CA VAL A 17 -3.68 19.73 179.19
C VAL A 17 -3.58 20.45 177.83
N TRP A 18 -2.37 20.67 177.32
CA TRP A 18 -2.16 21.24 175.97
C TRP A 18 -2.14 20.12 174.91
N GLN A 19 -2.92 20.31 173.83
CA GLN A 19 -3.08 19.38 172.70
C GLN A 19 -2.57 20.02 171.40
N THR A 20 -2.01 19.23 170.49
CA THR A 20 -1.40 19.71 169.22
C THR A 20 -2.35 19.59 168.03
N PHE A 21 -2.37 20.59 167.13
CA PHE A 21 -3.05 20.48 165.83
C PHE A 21 -2.29 19.55 164.86
N THR A 22 -2.97 18.57 164.27
CA THR A 22 -2.42 17.70 163.20
C THR A 22 -3.03 18.07 161.85
N THR A 23 -2.23 18.51 160.89
CA THR A 23 -2.66 18.84 159.51
C THR A 23 -2.62 17.59 158.62
N ILE A 24 -3.71 17.29 157.90
CA ILE A 24 -3.76 16.24 156.86
C ILE A 24 -3.62 16.92 155.48
N SER A 25 -2.58 16.57 154.72
CA SER A 25 -2.42 16.98 153.31
C SER A 25 -3.15 16.02 152.37
N VAL A 26 -3.90 16.55 151.40
CA VAL A 26 -4.43 15.78 150.25
C VAL A 26 -3.66 16.15 148.98
N THR A 27 -3.04 15.16 148.34
CA THR A 27 -2.32 15.32 147.07
C THR A 27 -3.24 14.91 145.91
N GLY A 28 -3.53 15.82 144.97
CA GLY A 28 -4.12 15.47 143.67
C GLY A 28 -3.05 15.01 142.68
N GLU A 29 -3.34 13.98 141.87
CA GLU A 29 -2.46 13.44 140.82
C GLU A 29 -2.22 14.45 139.70
N ALA A 30 -0.97 14.55 139.22
CA ALA A 30 -0.60 15.43 138.12
C ALA A 30 -1.08 14.85 136.77
N ASN A 31 -1.88 15.62 136.03
CA ASN A 31 -2.45 15.25 134.73
C ASN A 31 -1.83 16.12 133.62
N THR A 32 -0.61 15.81 133.18
CA THR A 32 0.07 16.54 132.09
C THR A 32 0.46 15.59 130.95
N GLY A 33 0.30 16.03 129.69
CA GLY A 33 0.81 15.35 128.50
C GLY A 33 2.04 16.06 127.91
N GLU A 34 3.04 15.30 127.48
CA GLU A 34 4.27 15.80 126.84
C GLU A 34 4.43 15.18 125.46
N ASN A 35 4.78 15.99 124.46
CA ASN A 35 5.11 15.49 123.12
C ASN A 35 6.59 15.09 123.06
N LEU A 36 6.87 13.81 122.77
CA LEU A 36 8.24 13.28 122.71
C LEU A 36 8.90 13.43 121.31
N GLY A 37 8.18 13.99 120.33
CA GLY A 37 8.66 14.16 118.94
C GLY A 37 8.52 15.58 118.39
N ILE A 38 8.95 15.76 117.13
CA ILE A 38 8.98 17.09 116.45
C ILE A 38 7.67 17.48 115.75
N GLY A 39 6.68 16.57 115.72
CA GLY A 39 5.38 16.82 115.09
C GLY A 39 4.49 17.76 115.90
N GLU A 40 3.37 18.19 115.31
CA GLU A 40 2.39 19.03 115.99
C GLU A 40 1.80 18.35 117.22
N GLN A 41 1.58 19.13 118.30
CA GLN A 41 1.09 18.57 119.55
C GLN A 41 -0.39 18.11 119.43
N VAL A 42 -0.62 16.84 119.77
CA VAL A 42 -1.96 16.23 119.82
C VAL A 42 -2.67 16.56 121.13
N TYR A 43 -1.96 16.54 122.25
CA TYR A 43 -2.47 17.04 123.53
C TYR A 43 -2.52 18.57 123.51
N VAL A 44 -3.58 19.16 124.07
CA VAL A 44 -3.81 20.61 124.09
C VAL A 44 -3.59 21.15 125.49
N ASP A 45 -4.43 20.78 126.46
CA ASP A 45 -4.33 21.18 127.86
C ASP A 45 -5.11 20.22 128.79
N THR A 46 -5.07 20.53 130.09
CA THR A 46 -5.90 19.90 131.11
C THR A 46 -6.80 20.96 131.72
N VAL A 47 -8.11 20.78 131.60
CA VAL A 47 -9.11 21.63 132.23
C VAL A 47 -9.85 20.83 133.29
N ALA A 48 -9.70 21.23 134.55
CA ALA A 48 -10.15 20.50 135.73
C ALA A 48 -9.58 19.07 135.78
N THR A 49 -10.41 18.04 135.52
CA THR A 49 -10.02 16.62 135.55
C THR A 49 -10.00 15.98 134.17
N LYS A 50 -10.11 16.75 133.08
CA LYS A 50 -10.16 16.23 131.70
C LYS A 50 -8.93 16.64 130.91
N LEU A 51 -8.24 15.66 130.32
CA LEU A 51 -7.23 15.88 129.29
C LEU A 51 -7.94 16.20 127.96
N GLN A 52 -7.51 17.26 127.28
CA GLN A 52 -8.05 17.66 125.98
C GLN A 52 -7.05 17.34 124.87
N PHE A 53 -7.52 16.75 123.77
CA PHE A 53 -6.73 16.41 122.59
C PHE A 53 -7.33 17.04 121.34
N ARG A 54 -6.49 17.35 120.34
CA ARG A 54 -6.94 17.73 119.00
C ARG A 54 -7.61 16.54 118.32
N SER A 55 -8.63 16.82 117.52
CA SER A 55 -9.21 15.81 116.63
C SER A 55 -8.27 15.56 115.45
N PHE A 56 -8.10 14.30 115.07
CA PHE A 56 -7.46 13.95 113.81
C PHE A 56 -8.47 14.15 112.68
N LEU A 57 -8.06 14.89 111.64
CA LEU A 57 -8.82 15.06 110.43
C LEU A 57 -8.06 14.39 109.30
N ALA A 58 -8.73 13.50 108.56
CA ALA A 58 -8.12 12.85 107.43
C ALA A 58 -7.91 13.86 106.29
N GLY A 59 -6.71 13.88 105.71
CA GLY A 59 -6.44 14.64 104.48
C GLY A 59 -6.95 13.91 103.25
N ASP A 60 -6.80 14.53 102.07
CA ASP A 60 -7.18 13.91 100.80
C ASP A 60 -6.48 12.55 100.62
N ASN A 61 -7.22 11.57 100.11
CA ASN A 61 -6.78 10.18 99.90
C ASN A 61 -6.25 9.46 101.15
N ILE A 62 -6.52 9.98 102.34
CA ILE A 62 -6.29 9.30 103.61
C ILE A 62 -7.64 9.02 104.27
N THR A 63 -7.81 7.83 104.82
CA THR A 63 -8.87 7.55 105.79
C THR A 63 -8.27 7.40 107.18
N ILE A 64 -9.00 7.91 108.17
CA ILE A 64 -8.71 7.70 109.59
C ILE A 64 -9.94 7.04 110.18
N ASP A 65 -9.83 5.74 110.42
CA ASP A 65 -10.92 4.90 110.91
C ASP A 65 -10.69 4.56 112.38
N ASN A 66 -11.74 4.68 113.19
CA ASN A 66 -11.71 4.20 114.57
C ASN A 66 -12.11 2.71 114.60
N ILE A 67 -11.19 1.88 115.10
CA ILE A 67 -11.39 0.44 115.21
C ILE A 67 -11.23 0.05 116.68
N GLY A 68 -12.32 0.22 117.44
CA GLY A 68 -12.37 -0.09 118.87
C GLY A 68 -11.49 0.84 119.69
N ASN A 69 -10.32 0.34 120.12
CA ASN A 69 -9.35 1.11 120.93
C ASN A 69 -8.18 1.66 120.09
N GLU A 70 -8.19 1.47 118.77
CA GLU A 70 -7.12 1.90 117.86
C GLU A 70 -7.66 2.88 116.81
N LEU A 71 -6.79 3.79 116.36
CA LEU A 71 -7.01 4.61 115.16
C LEU A 71 -6.17 4.02 114.03
N ARG A 72 -6.82 3.60 112.94
CA ARG A 72 -6.15 3.15 111.72
C ARG A 72 -6.08 4.29 110.73
N ILE A 73 -4.88 4.65 110.29
CA ILE A 73 -4.66 5.61 109.20
C ILE A 73 -4.29 4.80 107.96
N SER A 74 -5.00 4.99 106.85
CA SER A 74 -4.77 4.27 105.60
C SER A 74 -4.84 5.23 104.42
N SER A 75 -4.09 4.97 103.36
CA SER A 75 -4.34 5.64 102.08
C SER A 75 -5.48 4.95 101.35
N VAL A 76 -6.37 5.72 100.75
CA VAL A 76 -7.37 5.24 99.79
C VAL A 76 -6.66 5.16 98.45
N ASP A 77 -6.52 3.96 97.89
CA ASP A 77 -5.66 3.64 96.76
C ASP A 77 -5.60 4.71 95.64
N ASP A 78 -4.39 5.03 95.20
CA ASP A 78 -4.11 5.87 94.03
C ASP A 78 -4.46 5.03 92.77
N VAL A 79 -5.71 5.10 92.32
CA VAL A 79 -6.21 4.30 91.20
C VAL A 79 -5.44 4.65 89.94
N LYS A 80 -4.49 3.79 89.57
CA LYS A 80 -3.79 3.77 88.29
C LYS A 80 -4.10 2.46 87.59
N ASP A 81 -5.36 2.26 87.26
CA ASP A 81 -5.78 1.07 86.53
C ASP A 81 -5.81 1.43 85.04
N GLY A 82 -4.95 0.77 84.24
CA GLY A 82 -4.99 0.87 82.79
C GLY A 82 -6.10 -0.02 82.25
N ASP A 83 -7.23 0.57 81.84
CA ASP A 83 -8.33 -0.16 81.21
C ASP A 83 -8.31 0.02 79.69
N ASN A 84 -8.45 -1.07 78.94
CA ASN A 84 -8.58 -1.02 77.48
C ASN A 84 -10.06 -0.80 77.14
N SER A 85 -10.48 0.43 76.89
CA SER A 85 -11.86 0.74 76.49
C SER A 85 -12.06 0.66 74.97
N GLY A 86 -13.09 -0.06 74.51
CA GLY A 86 -13.47 -0.17 73.08
C GLY A 86 -13.78 -1.60 72.60
N LEU A 87 -14.20 -1.74 71.34
CA LEU A 87 -14.62 -3.02 70.72
C LEU A 87 -13.48 -3.76 69.97
N GLY A 88 -12.24 -3.28 70.06
CA GLY A 88 -11.09 -3.88 69.37
C GLY A 88 -10.65 -5.21 69.97
N THR A 89 -10.11 -6.12 69.16
CA THR A 89 -9.64 -7.44 69.60
C THR A 89 -8.20 -7.44 70.13
N GLY A 90 -7.49 -6.32 70.04
CA GLY A 90 -6.12 -6.15 70.53
C GLY A 90 -6.08 -5.29 71.79
N GLU A 91 -5.33 -5.74 72.80
CA GLU A 91 -5.11 -5.01 74.05
C GLU A 91 -3.80 -4.21 73.99
N VAL A 92 -3.83 -2.92 74.35
CA VAL A 92 -2.62 -2.07 74.39
C VAL A 92 -2.02 -2.08 75.79
N PHE A 93 -2.85 -1.99 76.83
CA PHE A 93 -2.40 -2.26 78.20
C PHE A 93 -2.00 -3.74 78.35
N ASN A 94 -0.86 -3.98 78.99
CA ASN A 94 -0.34 -5.33 79.23
C ASN A 94 -0.51 -5.72 80.70
N THR A 95 0.16 -5.00 81.60
CA THR A 95 0.12 -5.27 83.04
C THR A 95 0.64 -4.08 83.85
N ARG A 96 0.44 -4.12 85.16
CA ARG A 96 1.04 -3.20 86.12
C ARG A 96 2.27 -3.82 86.75
N SER A 97 3.31 -3.01 86.97
CA SER A 97 4.49 -3.39 87.75
C SER A 97 4.82 -2.29 88.76
N GLY A 98 4.47 -2.50 90.03
CA GLY A 98 4.67 -1.48 91.07
C GLY A 98 3.83 -0.23 90.82
N ASN A 99 4.47 0.90 90.52
CA ASN A 99 3.81 2.17 90.21
C ASN A 99 3.68 2.45 88.70
N ASP A 100 4.25 1.60 87.84
CA ASP A 100 4.31 1.81 86.40
C ASP A 100 3.24 0.99 85.66
N LEU A 101 2.67 1.59 84.61
CA LEU A 101 1.81 0.92 83.63
C LEU A 101 2.65 0.45 82.45
N LEU A 102 2.63 -0.86 82.19
CA LEU A 102 3.35 -1.46 81.06
C LEU A 102 2.38 -1.65 79.89
N PHE A 103 2.77 -1.13 78.73
CA PHE A 103 2.01 -1.24 77.48
C PHE A 103 2.72 -2.21 76.51
N ARG A 104 1.95 -2.88 75.66
CA ARG A 104 2.50 -3.69 74.56
C ARG A 104 3.11 -2.76 73.51
N SER A 105 4.26 -3.12 72.96
CA SER A 105 4.82 -2.42 71.80
C SER A 105 3.93 -2.62 70.59
N LEU A 106 3.62 -1.54 69.89
CA LEU A 106 2.92 -1.61 68.61
C LEU A 106 3.90 -2.05 67.52
N ASN A 107 3.59 -3.12 66.79
CA ASN A 107 4.43 -3.65 65.73
C ASN A 107 3.74 -3.48 64.37
N SER A 108 4.44 -2.94 63.39
CA SER A 108 3.97 -2.88 62.01
C SER A 108 4.33 -4.20 61.31
N LEU A 109 3.32 -4.94 60.85
CA LEU A 109 3.53 -6.19 60.12
C LEU A 109 3.80 -5.91 58.64
N THR A 110 4.51 -6.82 57.98
CA THR A 110 4.86 -6.68 56.56
C THR A 110 3.71 -7.10 55.63
N PRO A 111 3.57 -6.45 54.45
CA PRO A 111 4.34 -5.30 53.99
C PRO A 111 4.00 -4.02 54.80
N ALA A 112 5.00 -3.15 54.99
CA ALA A 112 4.97 -1.97 55.86
C ALA A 112 4.03 -0.87 55.33
N SER A 113 2.73 -1.17 55.27
CA SER A 113 1.68 -0.23 54.91
C SER A 113 1.28 0.67 56.08
N LEU A 114 1.95 0.57 57.22
CA LEU A 114 1.70 1.38 58.40
C LEU A 114 3.04 1.83 59.01
N VAL A 115 3.32 3.13 58.96
CA VAL A 115 4.42 3.76 59.68
C VAL A 115 3.84 4.28 61.00
N ILE A 116 4.46 3.86 62.10
CA ILE A 116 4.13 4.33 63.45
C ILE A 116 5.25 5.29 63.86
N THR A 117 4.95 6.58 63.97
CA THR A 117 5.91 7.60 64.44
C THR A 117 5.39 8.24 65.72
N THR A 118 6.31 8.63 66.62
CA THR A 118 5.99 9.40 67.81
C THR A 118 6.33 10.86 67.57
N ASP A 119 5.33 11.73 67.63
CA ASP A 119 5.57 13.17 67.63
C ASP A 119 5.72 13.65 69.07
N VAL A 120 6.99 13.76 69.47
CA VAL A 120 7.36 14.19 70.84
C VAL A 120 6.99 15.65 71.14
N ALA A 121 6.71 16.48 70.12
CA ALA A 121 6.34 17.87 70.33
C ALA A 121 4.84 18.02 70.64
N ASN A 122 4.02 17.13 70.08
CA ASN A 122 2.57 17.15 70.23
C ASN A 122 2.02 16.06 71.16
N ASP A 123 2.89 15.21 71.72
CA ASP A 123 2.52 14.07 72.59
C ASP A 123 1.49 13.13 71.95
N VAL A 124 1.66 12.85 70.64
CA VAL A 124 0.78 11.96 69.87
C VAL A 124 1.55 10.85 69.17
N VAL A 125 0.86 9.72 69.00
CA VAL A 125 1.32 8.60 68.15
C VAL A 125 0.63 8.71 66.81
N ASN A 126 1.40 8.92 65.74
CA ASN A 126 0.89 9.03 64.38
C ASN A 126 0.89 7.66 63.71
N PHE A 127 -0.20 7.39 63.00
CA PHE A 127 -0.40 6.19 62.19
C PHE A 127 -0.53 6.63 60.74
N GLU A 128 0.54 6.47 59.95
CA GLU A 128 0.54 6.84 58.53
C GLU A 128 0.51 5.58 57.67
N SER A 129 -0.54 5.44 56.84
CA SER A 129 -0.58 4.37 55.84
C SER A 129 -0.14 4.86 54.47
N PHE A 130 1.06 4.47 54.04
CA PHE A 130 1.52 4.68 52.67
C PHE A 130 1.04 3.54 51.77
N GLY A 131 -0.27 3.48 51.55
CA GLY A 131 -0.78 2.75 50.39
C GLY A 131 -0.37 3.48 49.12
N ILE A 132 -0.04 2.76 48.05
CA ILE A 132 0.01 3.38 46.72
C ILE A 132 -1.41 3.91 46.46
N SER A 133 -1.62 5.22 46.36
CA SER A 133 -2.97 5.78 46.19
C SER A 133 -3.49 5.62 44.76
N GLY A 134 -2.61 5.41 43.79
CA GLY A 134 -2.92 5.12 42.40
C GLY A 134 -1.79 5.50 41.45
N GLY A 135 -2.11 5.57 40.16
CA GLY A 135 -1.26 6.11 39.10
C GLY A 135 -2.01 7.20 38.32
N SER A 136 -1.28 8.08 37.64
CA SER A 136 -1.87 9.12 36.80
C SER A 136 -1.41 8.94 35.35
N ASN A 137 -2.35 8.93 34.40
CA ASN A 137 -2.03 8.97 32.97
C ASN A 137 -1.79 10.43 32.57
N ILE A 138 -0.65 10.72 31.96
CA ILE A 138 -0.26 12.07 31.53
C ILE A 138 -0.18 12.09 30.00
N GLY A 139 -0.75 13.12 29.37
CA GLY A 139 -0.85 13.26 27.91
C GLY A 139 -2.28 13.12 27.39
N SER A 140 -2.45 13.18 26.07
CA SER A 140 -3.77 13.15 25.41
C SER A 140 -4.16 11.78 24.85
N GLY A 141 -3.31 10.76 25.03
CA GLY A 141 -3.55 9.40 24.56
C GLY A 141 -4.60 8.65 25.38
N SER A 142 -4.88 7.39 25.02
CA SER A 142 -5.72 6.51 25.83
C SER A 142 -5.00 6.08 27.11
N ASP A 143 -5.74 6.02 28.20
CA ASP A 143 -5.25 5.64 29.51
C ASP A 143 -4.71 4.20 29.55
N ILE A 144 -3.51 4.02 30.12
CA ILE A 144 -2.91 2.69 30.35
C ILE A 144 -3.18 2.23 31.78
N TYR A 145 -3.05 3.13 32.76
CA TYR A 145 -3.46 2.83 34.13
C TYR A 145 -4.99 2.69 34.21
N ASN A 146 -5.46 1.61 34.82
CA ASN A 146 -6.88 1.29 34.96
C ASN A 146 -7.42 1.56 36.37
N GLY A 147 -6.62 1.31 37.40
CA GLY A 147 -7.05 1.51 38.79
C GLY A 147 -6.13 0.87 39.83
N ASN A 148 -6.41 1.12 41.10
CA ASN A 148 -5.82 0.40 42.22
C ASN A 148 -6.91 -0.42 42.90
N ASN A 149 -6.74 -1.74 42.87
CA ASN A 149 -7.65 -2.69 43.49
C ASN A 149 -6.98 -3.30 44.72
N SER A 150 -7.28 -2.76 45.91
CA SER A 150 -6.77 -3.25 47.19
C SER A 150 -5.23 -3.37 47.27
N GLY A 151 -4.50 -2.40 46.71
CA GLY A 151 -3.04 -2.35 46.73
C GLY A 151 -2.36 -2.90 45.48
N VAL A 152 -3.13 -3.48 44.55
CA VAL A 152 -2.61 -3.93 43.24
C VAL A 152 -2.89 -2.86 42.20
N LEU A 153 -1.83 -2.36 41.57
CA LEU A 153 -1.96 -1.48 40.40
C LEU A 153 -2.37 -2.29 39.18
N GLU A 154 -3.54 -1.98 38.64
CA GLU A 154 -4.08 -2.59 37.44
C GLU A 154 -3.78 -1.70 36.22
N PHE A 155 -3.21 -2.30 35.18
CA PHE A 155 -2.96 -1.66 33.90
C PHE A 155 -3.74 -2.39 32.79
N ARG A 156 -4.19 -1.64 31.78
CA ARG A 156 -4.74 -2.23 30.57
C ARG A 156 -3.65 -2.98 29.81
N ARG A 157 -3.98 -4.12 29.23
CA ARG A 157 -3.08 -4.81 28.30
C ARG A 157 -2.95 -3.97 27.03
N ILE A 158 -1.74 -3.83 26.53
CA ILE A 158 -1.49 -3.23 25.23
C ILE A 158 -1.59 -4.34 24.19
N LEU A 159 -2.54 -4.21 23.26
CA LEU A 159 -2.72 -5.14 22.15
C LEU A 159 -2.14 -4.52 20.88
N GLY A 160 -1.29 -5.26 20.18
CA GLY A 160 -0.79 -4.86 18.87
C GLY A 160 -1.96 -4.75 17.90
N GLY A 161 -2.14 -3.57 17.30
CA GLY A 161 -3.06 -3.40 16.18
C GLY A 161 -2.56 -4.10 14.92
N ALA A 162 -3.26 -3.90 13.80
CA ALA A 162 -2.74 -4.34 12.51
C ALA A 162 -1.33 -3.77 12.31
N ASN A 163 -0.40 -4.61 11.84
CA ASN A 163 0.97 -4.22 11.51
C ASN A 163 1.87 -3.78 12.68
N ILE A 164 1.41 -3.91 13.93
CA ILE A 164 2.20 -3.61 15.13
C ILE A 164 2.37 -4.89 15.95
N SER A 165 3.62 -5.26 16.19
CA SER A 165 3.99 -6.35 17.09
C SER A 165 4.34 -5.75 18.44
N ILE A 166 3.81 -6.35 19.49
CA ILE A 166 4.19 -6.02 20.85
C ILE A 166 4.80 -7.27 21.44
N GLY A 167 6.12 -7.24 21.63
CA GLY A 167 6.89 -8.27 22.30
C GLY A 167 7.47 -7.75 23.61
N GLY A 168 8.20 -8.61 24.30
CA GLY A 168 8.98 -8.19 25.45
C GLY A 168 10.12 -9.16 25.71
N THR A 169 11.16 -8.65 26.36
CA THR A 169 12.31 -9.43 26.82
C THR A 169 12.60 -9.06 28.25
N GLY A 170 12.30 -9.96 29.19
CA GLY A 170 12.46 -9.70 30.62
C GLY A 170 11.73 -8.43 31.05
N ASP A 171 12.49 -7.35 31.22
CA ASP A 171 12.04 -6.05 31.74
C ASP A 171 11.68 -5.03 30.65
N GLU A 172 11.93 -5.32 29.37
CA GLU A 172 11.66 -4.40 28.26
C GLU A 172 10.39 -4.78 27.50
N MET A 173 9.58 -3.77 27.18
CA MET A 173 8.51 -3.89 26.19
C MET A 173 9.02 -3.39 24.83
N ILE A 174 8.94 -4.24 23.81
CA ILE A 174 9.35 -3.92 22.45
C ILE A 174 8.09 -3.73 21.62
N ILE A 175 7.84 -2.50 21.17
CA ILE A 175 6.80 -2.18 20.20
C ILE A 175 7.49 -1.98 18.85
N SER A 176 7.25 -2.88 17.91
CA SER A 176 7.78 -2.81 16.56
C SER A 176 6.64 -2.82 15.55
N SER A 177 6.85 -2.24 14.38
CA SER A 177 5.97 -2.56 13.26
C SER A 177 6.22 -4.01 12.84
N THR A 178 5.22 -4.89 12.96
CA THR A 178 5.26 -6.23 12.33
C THR A 178 5.21 -6.12 10.83
N ALA A 179 4.66 -5.02 10.30
CA ALA A 179 4.69 -4.76 8.88
C ALA A 179 5.84 -3.84 8.49
N ILE A 180 6.86 -4.47 7.93
CA ILE A 180 7.29 -4.13 6.56
C ILE A 180 6.43 -4.88 5.52
N SER A 181 5.21 -5.27 5.88
CA SER A 181 4.16 -5.79 4.97
C SER A 181 3.52 -4.66 4.16
N GLY A 182 4.21 -3.53 4.03
CA GLY A 182 4.35 -2.86 2.73
C GLY A 182 5.59 -3.46 2.08
N ILE A 183 5.48 -4.68 1.56
CA ILE A 183 6.45 -5.13 0.57
C ILE A 183 6.28 -4.16 -0.61
N GLN A 184 7.02 -3.05 -0.60
CA GLN A 184 7.36 -2.31 -1.82
C GLN A 184 8.45 -3.13 -2.53
N THR A 185 8.13 -4.38 -2.89
CA THR A 185 8.93 -5.07 -3.90
C THR A 185 8.56 -4.42 -5.21
N ALA A 186 9.37 -3.45 -5.64
CA ALA A 186 9.60 -3.35 -7.06
C ALA A 186 10.25 -4.69 -7.45
N SER A 187 9.53 -5.48 -8.25
CA SER A 187 10.02 -6.76 -8.75
C SER A 187 10.11 -6.64 -10.27
N ASN A 188 11.25 -7.02 -10.82
CA ASN A 188 11.39 -7.13 -12.27
C ASN A 188 10.71 -8.44 -12.69
N SER A 189 9.67 -8.37 -13.51
CA SER A 189 9.00 -9.55 -14.06
C SER A 189 9.49 -9.78 -15.50
N GLY A 190 10.36 -10.78 -15.70
CA GLY A 190 10.89 -11.14 -17.02
C GLY A 190 12.39 -11.49 -17.00
N GLY A 191 12.92 -12.01 -18.11
CA GLY A 191 14.32 -12.47 -18.24
C GLY A 191 15.33 -11.44 -18.77
N GLY A 192 14.99 -10.14 -18.71
CA GLY A 192 15.80 -9.03 -19.24
C GLY A 192 16.73 -8.38 -18.22
N GLN A 193 17.41 -7.31 -18.64
CA GLN A 193 18.19 -6.45 -17.74
C GLN A 193 17.26 -5.72 -16.77
N GLU A 194 17.66 -5.70 -15.49
CA GLU A 194 16.85 -5.18 -14.40
C GLU A 194 16.91 -3.64 -14.31
N ILE A 195 15.75 -2.99 -14.21
CA ILE A 195 15.64 -1.54 -13.99
C ILE A 195 15.62 -1.24 -12.49
N PHE A 196 14.93 -2.05 -11.68
CA PHE A 196 15.04 -1.94 -10.23
C PHE A 196 16.42 -2.44 -9.76
N ILE A 197 17.09 -1.66 -8.90
CA ILE A 197 18.41 -1.97 -8.35
C ILE A 197 18.23 -2.63 -6.99
N ASP A 198 17.75 -1.86 -6.02
CA ASP A 198 17.53 -2.27 -4.64
C ASP A 198 16.70 -1.22 -3.90
N ARG A 199 16.43 -1.51 -2.63
CA ARG A 199 15.95 -0.51 -1.68
C ARG A 199 17.12 -0.08 -0.80
N ASN A 200 17.32 1.23 -0.65
CA ASN A 200 18.22 1.79 0.34
C ASN A 200 17.40 2.53 1.41
N ILE A 201 17.20 1.88 2.56
CA ILE A 201 16.33 2.37 3.64
C ILE A 201 14.88 2.56 3.13
N ASP A 202 14.45 3.79 2.88
CA ASP A 202 13.10 4.15 2.43
C ASP A 202 13.05 4.55 0.94
N ASP A 203 14.19 4.51 0.24
CA ASP A 203 14.30 4.88 -1.17
C ASP A 203 14.31 3.64 -2.08
N LEU A 204 13.46 3.62 -3.11
CA LEU A 204 13.46 2.60 -4.16
C LEU A 204 14.35 3.08 -5.31
N ARG A 205 15.51 2.46 -5.46
CA ARG A 205 16.49 2.90 -6.46
C ARG A 205 16.28 2.15 -7.77
N PHE A 206 16.13 2.90 -8.85
CA PHE A 206 16.04 2.40 -10.22
C PHE A 206 17.24 2.87 -11.05
N ARG A 207 17.59 2.13 -12.09
CA ARG A 207 18.56 2.58 -13.10
C ARG A 207 17.95 3.69 -13.93
N THR A 208 18.74 4.73 -14.20
CA THR A 208 18.37 5.76 -15.18
C THR A 208 18.29 5.13 -16.57
N LEU A 209 17.16 5.32 -17.25
CA LEU A 209 17.01 4.96 -18.65
C LEU A 209 17.72 6.03 -19.49
N SER A 210 18.69 5.60 -20.31
CA SER A 210 19.51 6.50 -21.12
C SER A 210 19.58 5.96 -22.55
N SER A 211 19.41 6.83 -23.54
CA SER A 211 19.65 6.47 -24.93
C SER A 211 21.11 6.72 -25.29
N ALA A 212 21.86 5.63 -25.49
CA ALA A 212 23.27 5.71 -25.82
C ALA A 212 23.55 6.24 -27.26
N ASN A 213 22.53 6.34 -28.11
CA ASN A 213 22.62 6.84 -29.47
C ASN A 213 21.41 7.72 -29.83
N THR A 214 21.52 8.48 -30.91
CA THR A 214 20.49 9.42 -31.39
C THR A 214 19.23 8.74 -31.94
N ASN A 215 19.21 7.40 -32.03
CA ASN A 215 18.13 6.68 -32.70
C ASN A 215 16.95 6.37 -31.78
N LEU A 216 17.14 6.51 -30.47
CA LEU A 216 16.09 6.40 -29.47
C LEU A 216 16.08 7.69 -28.67
N VAL A 217 14.94 8.36 -28.65
CA VAL A 217 14.66 9.49 -27.78
C VAL A 217 13.73 9.00 -26.69
N ILE A 218 14.14 9.16 -25.44
CA ILE A 218 13.33 8.89 -24.26
C ILE A 218 12.85 10.24 -23.77
N THR A 219 11.54 10.48 -23.76
CA THR A 219 10.95 11.76 -23.34
C THR A 219 10.02 11.53 -22.15
N GLU A 220 10.18 12.33 -21.11
CA GLU A 220 9.25 12.37 -19.98
C GLU A 220 8.13 13.36 -20.28
N LEU A 221 6.90 12.88 -20.24
CA LEU A 221 5.67 13.65 -20.44
C LEU A 221 4.81 13.56 -19.17
N GLY A 222 5.28 14.17 -18.09
CA GLY A 222 4.65 14.08 -16.77
C GLY A 222 4.77 12.66 -16.21
N ASP A 223 3.65 11.95 -16.08
CA ASP A 223 3.58 10.59 -15.52
C ASP A 223 3.86 9.49 -16.57
N VAL A 224 4.11 9.86 -17.83
CA VAL A 224 4.38 8.93 -18.93
C VAL A 224 5.83 9.07 -19.40
N VAL A 225 6.50 7.93 -19.57
CA VAL A 225 7.77 7.86 -20.30
C VAL A 225 7.47 7.40 -21.72
N GLU A 226 7.72 8.26 -22.70
CA GLU A 226 7.58 7.95 -24.12
C GLU A 226 8.93 7.52 -24.70
N PHE A 227 8.91 6.40 -25.44
CA PHE A 227 10.05 5.92 -26.21
C PHE A 227 9.77 6.18 -27.68
N ASN A 228 10.53 7.09 -28.29
CA ASN A 228 10.38 7.46 -29.68
C ASN A 228 11.65 7.10 -30.47
N VAL A 229 11.50 6.38 -31.59
CA VAL A 229 12.63 6.03 -32.45
C VAL A 229 12.82 7.17 -33.46
N THR A 230 13.75 8.08 -33.20
CA THR A 230 14.04 9.18 -34.13
C THR A 230 15.21 8.81 -35.04
N GLY A 231 15.03 8.79 -36.36
CA GLY A 231 16.16 8.57 -37.28
C GLY A 231 16.35 7.13 -37.77
N MET A 232 15.44 6.22 -37.45
CA MET A 232 15.06 5.20 -38.40
C MET A 232 13.68 5.57 -38.93
N GLY A 233 13.62 6.36 -40.00
CA GLY A 233 12.49 6.19 -40.92
C GLY A 233 12.36 4.70 -41.18
N GLU A 234 11.14 4.17 -41.16
CA GLU A 234 10.84 2.75 -41.35
C GLU A 234 11.92 2.11 -42.19
N ARG A 235 12.71 1.25 -41.55
CA ARG A 235 13.77 0.55 -42.23
C ARG A 235 13.15 -0.57 -43.06
N ASN A 236 12.23 -0.22 -43.95
CA ASN A 236 11.88 -0.99 -45.13
C ASN A 236 13.09 -0.91 -46.07
N ILE A 237 14.15 -1.63 -45.70
CA ILE A 237 15.30 -1.85 -46.56
C ILE A 237 14.85 -2.80 -47.67
N GLY A 238 14.11 -2.29 -48.65
CA GLY A 238 14.09 -2.82 -50.00
C GLY A 238 15.39 -2.45 -50.74
N SER A 239 16.56 -2.59 -50.10
CA SER A 239 17.85 -2.43 -50.78
C SER A 239 18.10 -3.67 -51.62
N ASN A 240 17.57 -3.69 -52.84
CA ASN A 240 18.09 -4.59 -53.85
C ASN A 240 19.36 -3.94 -54.42
N GLN A 241 20.53 -4.38 -53.93
CA GLN A 241 21.84 -4.06 -54.50
C GLN A 241 21.99 -4.83 -55.82
N GLY A 242 21.28 -4.38 -56.87
CA GLY A 242 21.37 -4.91 -58.23
C GLY A 242 21.92 -3.82 -59.16
N ILE A 243 23.01 -4.14 -59.87
CA ILE A 243 23.90 -3.20 -60.57
C ILE A 243 23.29 -2.67 -61.90
N SER A 244 21.96 -2.57 -62.02
CA SER A 244 21.33 -1.98 -63.21
C SER A 244 19.90 -1.50 -62.97
N GLY A 245 19.77 -0.28 -62.44
CA GLY A 245 18.93 0.75 -63.03
C GLY A 245 17.40 0.61 -63.10
N HIS A 246 16.76 -0.37 -62.46
CA HIS A 246 15.29 -0.47 -62.48
C HIS A 246 14.73 -0.38 -61.05
N ASN A 247 14.19 0.79 -60.72
CA ASN A 247 13.63 1.06 -59.40
C ASN A 247 12.16 0.65 -59.34
N ILE A 248 11.79 -0.11 -58.33
CA ILE A 248 10.40 -0.21 -57.88
C ILE A 248 10.15 1.01 -57.00
N TYR A 249 9.51 2.05 -57.56
CA TYR A 249 9.10 3.21 -56.78
C TYR A 249 7.85 2.86 -55.96
N ILE A 250 8.03 2.60 -54.67
CA ILE A 250 6.94 2.63 -53.70
C ILE A 250 6.66 4.10 -53.42
N GLY A 251 5.65 4.66 -54.11
CA GLY A 251 5.26 6.05 -53.93
C GLY A 251 4.78 6.28 -52.50
N MET A 252 5.55 7.03 -51.72
CA MET A 252 5.25 7.55 -50.36
C MET A 252 4.15 8.63 -50.36
N GLY A 253 3.11 8.47 -51.18
CA GLY A 253 1.87 9.23 -51.01
C GLY A 253 1.07 8.62 -49.89
N SER A 254 0.59 9.44 -48.94
CA SER A 254 -0.17 9.04 -47.75
C SER A 254 -1.10 7.86 -48.02
N VAL A 255 -0.70 6.66 -47.59
CA VAL A 255 -1.51 5.45 -47.70
C VAL A 255 -2.46 5.45 -46.50
N PRO A 256 -3.79 5.56 -46.66
CA PRO A 256 -4.71 5.76 -45.55
C PRO A 256 -4.93 4.53 -44.64
N ASN A 257 -4.23 3.42 -44.85
CA ASN A 257 -4.47 2.17 -44.15
C ASN A 257 -3.30 1.18 -44.36
N ASP A 258 -2.72 0.77 -43.23
CA ASP A 258 -1.41 0.13 -43.10
C ASP A 258 -1.38 -1.37 -43.45
N THR A 259 -2.12 -1.82 -44.47
CA THR A 259 -2.31 -3.26 -44.74
C THR A 259 -2.00 -3.75 -46.14
N GLU A 260 -1.71 -2.91 -47.14
CA GLU A 260 -1.46 -3.40 -48.51
C GLU A 260 -0.35 -2.65 -49.26
N LEU A 261 0.56 -3.43 -49.86
CA LEU A 261 1.64 -2.96 -50.73
C LEU A 261 1.08 -2.69 -52.13
N TYR A 262 0.79 -1.43 -52.45
CA TYR A 262 0.39 -1.01 -53.80
C TYR A 262 1.61 -0.61 -54.64
N PHE A 263 1.78 -1.26 -55.79
CA PHE A 263 2.71 -0.81 -56.83
C PHE A 263 2.00 0.24 -57.71
N LYS A 264 2.38 1.52 -57.57
CA LYS A 264 1.76 2.61 -58.33
C LYS A 264 2.16 2.61 -59.82
N SER A 265 3.38 2.19 -60.13
CA SER A 265 3.86 1.97 -61.49
C SER A 265 5.13 1.10 -61.45
N ILE A 266 5.29 0.22 -62.45
CA ILE A 266 6.59 -0.35 -62.81
C ILE A 266 7.03 0.49 -64.01
N ASP A 267 7.73 1.59 -63.74
CA ASP A 267 8.26 2.46 -64.79
C ASP A 267 9.59 1.86 -65.29
N VAL A 268 9.48 0.78 -66.05
CA VAL A 268 10.60 0.21 -66.81
C VAL A 268 10.54 0.80 -68.22
N ALA A 269 11.30 1.86 -68.46
CA ALA A 269 11.55 2.29 -69.81
C ALA A 269 12.17 1.13 -70.62
N PRO A 270 11.73 0.94 -71.87
CA PRO A 270 10.57 0.15 -72.30
C PRO A 270 10.77 -1.38 -72.09
N PRO A 271 9.72 -2.19 -71.83
CA PRO A 271 8.61 -2.41 -72.78
C PRO A 271 7.20 -2.59 -72.17
N LEU A 272 7.00 -2.39 -70.86
CA LEU A 272 5.72 -2.67 -70.18
C LEU A 272 5.31 -1.49 -69.31
N SER A 273 4.13 -0.92 -69.55
CA SER A 273 3.51 0.04 -68.63
C SER A 273 2.12 -0.43 -68.17
N ILE A 274 1.83 -0.20 -66.89
CA ILE A 274 0.53 -0.47 -66.28
C ILE A 274 -0.03 0.87 -65.85
N ASP A 275 -1.13 1.31 -66.48
CA ASP A 275 -1.88 2.48 -66.04
C ASP A 275 -3.04 2.04 -65.16
N ALA A 276 -2.83 2.13 -63.84
CA ALA A 276 -3.86 1.80 -62.84
C ALA A 276 -5.08 2.76 -62.87
N THR A 277 -4.98 3.90 -63.56
CA THR A 277 -6.09 4.84 -63.73
C THR A 277 -7.06 4.35 -64.79
N THR A 278 -6.55 3.71 -65.84
CA THR A 278 -7.34 3.23 -66.99
C THR A 278 -7.49 1.71 -67.03
N ASN A 279 -6.84 0.98 -66.11
CA ASN A 279 -6.71 -0.48 -66.12
C ASN A 279 -6.16 -1.04 -67.45
N VAL A 280 -5.27 -0.27 -68.10
CA VAL A 280 -4.63 -0.66 -69.36
C VAL A 280 -3.22 -1.17 -69.08
N ILE A 281 -2.89 -2.30 -69.71
CA ILE A 281 -1.52 -2.79 -69.85
C ILE A 281 -1.06 -2.47 -71.27
N SER A 282 -0.05 -1.61 -71.39
CA SER A 282 0.54 -1.27 -72.67
C SER A 282 1.87 -1.99 -72.82
N ILE A 283 2.02 -2.71 -73.94
CA ILE A 283 3.27 -3.35 -74.35
C ILE A 283 3.80 -2.58 -75.55
N SER A 284 4.95 -1.93 -75.40
CA SER A 284 5.66 -1.35 -76.54
C SER A 284 6.57 -2.42 -77.14
N LEU A 285 6.51 -2.57 -78.45
CA LEU A 285 7.45 -3.41 -79.20
C LEU A 285 8.53 -2.53 -79.79
N ASP A 286 9.76 -3.05 -79.91
CA ASP A 286 10.86 -2.39 -80.59
C ASP A 286 10.66 -2.39 -82.12
N ASP A 287 11.55 -1.71 -82.84
CA ASP A 287 11.63 -1.80 -84.31
C ASP A 287 11.88 -3.27 -84.73
N ASP A 288 11.19 -3.72 -85.78
CA ASP A 288 11.21 -5.10 -86.32
C ASP A 288 10.82 -6.21 -85.32
N PRO A 289 9.58 -6.21 -84.80
CA PRO A 289 9.16 -7.20 -83.81
C PRO A 289 9.14 -8.62 -84.37
N ILE A 290 9.88 -9.53 -83.71
CA ILE A 290 9.79 -10.98 -83.97
C ILE A 290 8.76 -11.60 -83.03
N ILE A 291 7.61 -12.01 -83.58
CA ILE A 291 6.62 -12.81 -82.86
C ILE A 291 6.92 -14.30 -83.12
N GLY A 292 7.64 -14.93 -82.19
CA GLY A 292 8.12 -16.31 -82.34
C GLY A 292 7.05 -17.40 -82.20
N GLY A 293 7.42 -18.64 -82.54
CA GLY A 293 6.56 -19.82 -82.47
C GLY A 293 6.20 -20.39 -83.84
N LYS A 294 5.50 -21.54 -83.86
CA LYS A 294 4.97 -22.17 -85.09
C LYS A 294 3.45 -22.04 -85.22
N GLY A 295 2.79 -21.39 -84.26
CA GLY A 295 1.34 -21.17 -84.25
C GLY A 295 0.93 -19.96 -85.08
N ALA A 296 -0.32 -19.53 -84.94
CA ALA A 296 -0.85 -18.33 -85.60
C ALA A 296 -0.90 -17.14 -84.63
N ILE A 297 -0.82 -15.92 -85.18
CA ILE A 297 -1.15 -14.69 -84.46
C ILE A 297 -2.65 -14.49 -84.55
N THR A 298 -3.30 -14.23 -83.42
CA THR A 298 -4.70 -13.78 -83.40
C THR A 298 -4.72 -12.26 -83.54
N ILE A 299 -5.27 -11.78 -84.64
CA ILE A 299 -5.50 -10.35 -84.88
C ILE A 299 -6.90 -9.94 -84.37
N PRO A 300 -7.14 -8.64 -84.11
CA PRO A 300 -8.47 -8.16 -83.74
C PRO A 300 -9.54 -8.63 -84.74
N THR A 301 -10.74 -8.93 -84.24
CA THR A 301 -11.86 -9.46 -85.03
C THR A 301 -13.15 -8.71 -84.73
N GLY A 302 -14.03 -8.57 -85.72
CA GLY A 302 -15.34 -7.95 -85.52
C GLY A 302 -16.13 -7.78 -86.82
N THR A 303 -17.34 -7.25 -86.71
CA THR A 303 -18.20 -6.91 -87.85
C THR A 303 -17.74 -5.62 -88.54
N THR A 304 -18.23 -5.34 -89.74
CA THR A 304 -17.99 -4.10 -90.49
C THR A 304 -18.39 -2.86 -89.67
N ALA A 305 -19.48 -2.96 -88.90
CA ALA A 305 -19.94 -1.88 -88.01
C ALA A 305 -18.99 -1.60 -86.82
N GLN A 306 -18.09 -2.53 -86.49
CA GLN A 306 -17.12 -2.41 -85.40
C GLN A 306 -15.73 -2.00 -85.92
N GLN A 307 -15.62 -1.55 -87.17
CA GLN A 307 -14.37 -0.99 -87.70
C GLN A 307 -13.92 0.21 -86.85
N PRO A 308 -12.68 0.20 -86.31
CA PRO A 308 -12.16 1.37 -85.64
C PRO A 308 -11.89 2.50 -86.64
N ALA A 309 -11.67 3.71 -86.13
CA ALA A 309 -11.16 4.80 -86.96
C ALA A 309 -9.80 4.39 -87.55
N GLY A 310 -9.69 4.40 -88.88
CA GLY A 310 -8.56 3.86 -89.60
C GLY A 310 -7.25 4.59 -89.32
N VAL A 311 -6.20 3.81 -89.04
CA VAL A 311 -4.81 4.25 -88.95
C VAL A 311 -3.98 3.35 -89.86
N PHE A 312 -3.01 3.93 -90.57
CA PHE A 312 -2.12 3.17 -91.46
C PHE A 312 -1.54 1.93 -90.78
N GLY A 313 -1.59 0.80 -91.48
CA GLY A 313 -1.05 -0.47 -91.00
C GLY A 313 -1.96 -1.24 -90.04
N MET A 314 -3.18 -0.76 -89.76
CA MET A 314 -4.17 -1.56 -89.05
C MET A 314 -4.56 -2.79 -89.89
N ILE A 315 -4.56 -3.96 -89.24
CA ILE A 315 -5.00 -5.24 -89.82
C ILE A 315 -5.97 -5.89 -88.83
N ARG A 316 -7.07 -6.44 -89.33
CA ARG A 316 -8.08 -7.15 -88.53
C ARG A 316 -8.81 -8.19 -89.37
N TYR A 317 -9.59 -9.04 -88.71
CA TYR A 317 -10.48 -10.01 -89.35
C TYR A 317 -11.93 -9.52 -89.30
N ASN A 318 -12.61 -9.46 -90.45
CA ASN A 318 -14.00 -9.05 -90.54
C ASN A 318 -14.92 -10.28 -90.61
N THR A 319 -15.78 -10.43 -89.60
CA THR A 319 -16.68 -11.59 -89.47
C THR A 319 -17.92 -11.53 -90.35
N ASP A 320 -18.27 -10.37 -90.92
CA ASP A 320 -19.40 -10.27 -91.86
C ASP A 320 -19.04 -10.87 -93.22
N VAL A 321 -17.79 -10.66 -93.65
CA VAL A 321 -17.26 -11.12 -94.94
C VAL A 321 -16.33 -12.33 -94.82
N ASN A 322 -15.94 -12.70 -93.59
CA ASN A 322 -15.01 -13.80 -93.26
C ASN A 322 -13.61 -13.65 -93.88
N LEU A 323 -13.12 -12.42 -94.01
CA LEU A 323 -11.82 -12.08 -94.61
C LEU A 323 -10.95 -11.22 -93.69
N VAL A 324 -9.65 -11.29 -93.89
CA VAL A 324 -8.73 -10.30 -93.33
C VAL A 324 -8.90 -8.99 -94.10
N GLU A 325 -8.97 -7.88 -93.38
CA GLU A 325 -9.00 -6.54 -93.95
C GLU A 325 -7.88 -5.67 -93.36
N PHE A 326 -7.39 -4.72 -94.14
CA PHE A 326 -6.39 -3.76 -93.72
C PHE A 326 -6.79 -2.34 -94.10
N TRP A 327 -6.27 -1.35 -93.37
CA TRP A 327 -6.48 0.06 -93.69
C TRP A 327 -5.35 0.56 -94.62
N ASP A 328 -5.71 0.97 -95.83
CA ASP A 328 -4.76 1.42 -96.86
C ASP A 328 -4.39 2.91 -96.75
N GLY A 329 -5.12 3.67 -95.93
CA GLY A 329 -5.00 5.12 -95.80
C GLY A 329 -6.30 5.89 -96.10
N GLY A 330 -7.25 5.29 -96.81
CA GLY A 330 -8.52 5.89 -97.20
C GLY A 330 -9.74 5.01 -96.91
N SER A 331 -9.61 3.69 -97.05
CA SER A 331 -10.67 2.70 -96.82
C SER A 331 -10.15 1.41 -96.19
N TRP A 332 -11.10 0.61 -95.68
CA TRP A 332 -10.84 -0.78 -95.32
C TRP A 332 -10.91 -1.64 -96.58
N GLU A 333 -9.79 -2.27 -96.92
CA GLU A 333 -9.66 -3.14 -98.09
C GLU A 333 -9.50 -4.60 -97.66
N PHE A 334 -10.02 -5.52 -98.46
CA PHE A 334 -9.93 -6.95 -98.18
C PHE A 334 -8.61 -7.53 -98.69
N LEU A 335 -7.99 -8.37 -97.87
CA LEU A 335 -6.91 -9.24 -98.31
C LEU A 335 -7.55 -10.55 -98.82
N GLU A 336 -7.84 -10.57 -100.11
CA GLU A 336 -8.40 -11.77 -100.76
C GLU A 336 -7.31 -12.79 -101.08
N SER A 337 -7.60 -14.05 -100.81
CA SER A 337 -6.74 -15.15 -101.27
C SER A 337 -7.15 -15.53 -102.68
N ALA A 338 -6.29 -15.27 -103.66
CA ALA A 338 -6.39 -15.86 -105.01
C ALA A 338 -6.03 -17.36 -104.92
N SER A 339 -6.88 -18.15 -104.28
CA SER A 339 -6.76 -19.61 -104.22
C SER A 339 -7.80 -20.25 -105.13
N GLY A 340 -7.59 -20.09 -106.43
CA GLY A 340 -8.34 -20.76 -107.48
C GLY A 340 -7.42 -21.13 -108.64
N THR A 341 -7.76 -22.17 -109.39
CA THR A 341 -7.07 -22.55 -110.65
C THR A 341 -7.30 -21.52 -111.78
N TYR A 342 -8.07 -20.46 -111.49
CA TYR A 342 -8.42 -19.38 -112.39
C TYR A 342 -8.06 -18.06 -111.70
N VAL A 343 -7.29 -17.21 -112.38
CA VAL A 343 -7.12 -15.80 -112.01
C VAL A 343 -8.22 -15.05 -112.75
N GLU A 344 -9.23 -14.58 -112.02
CA GLU A 344 -10.27 -13.76 -112.61
C GLU A 344 -9.69 -12.35 -112.84
N ILE A 345 -9.41 -12.02 -114.09
CA ILE A 345 -9.04 -10.67 -114.50
C ILE A 345 -10.34 -9.97 -114.94
N GLY A 346 -11.12 -9.52 -113.96
CA GLY A 346 -12.33 -8.77 -114.23
C GLY A 346 -12.04 -7.38 -114.79
N GLY A 347 -12.10 -7.21 -116.12
CA GLY A 347 -12.10 -5.90 -116.78
C GLY A 347 -10.75 -5.31 -117.19
N ASP A 348 -9.63 -6.04 -117.02
CA ASP A 348 -8.30 -5.60 -117.47
C ASP A 348 -7.81 -6.34 -118.72
N THR A 349 -6.92 -5.72 -119.48
CA THR A 349 -6.27 -6.30 -120.67
C THR A 349 -4.97 -6.98 -120.28
N MET A 350 -4.80 -8.27 -120.56
CA MET A 350 -3.46 -8.89 -120.52
C MET A 350 -2.61 -8.32 -121.66
N THR A 351 -1.52 -7.62 -121.34
CA THR A 351 -0.60 -7.04 -122.33
C THR A 351 0.63 -7.90 -122.61
N ASP A 352 0.75 -9.06 -121.96
CA ASP A 352 1.89 -9.98 -122.07
C ASP A 352 1.44 -11.38 -122.52
N ASP A 353 2.39 -12.20 -122.95
CA ASP A 353 2.15 -13.54 -123.50
C ASP A 353 1.51 -14.46 -122.44
N LEU A 354 0.39 -15.10 -122.82
CA LEU A 354 -0.17 -16.20 -122.03
C LEU A 354 0.69 -17.46 -122.22
N VAL A 355 1.70 -17.62 -121.37
CA VAL A 355 2.55 -18.81 -121.36
C VAL A 355 1.89 -19.93 -120.55
N MET A 356 1.39 -20.96 -121.22
CA MET A 356 0.85 -22.17 -120.56
C MET A 356 1.86 -23.32 -120.59
N ALA A 357 1.94 -24.08 -119.50
CA ALA A 357 2.80 -25.27 -119.43
C ALA A 357 2.25 -26.41 -120.30
N SER A 358 3.08 -26.98 -121.18
CA SER A 358 2.67 -28.08 -122.05
C SER A 358 2.51 -29.41 -121.30
N PRO A 359 1.50 -30.25 -121.65
CA PRO A 359 0.43 -29.99 -122.62
C PRO A 359 -0.72 -29.23 -121.94
N ALA A 360 -1.00 -28.00 -122.40
CA ALA A 360 -2.15 -27.23 -121.95
C ALA A 360 -3.22 -27.23 -123.04
N ASN A 361 -4.41 -27.73 -122.70
CA ASN A 361 -5.59 -27.56 -123.53
C ASN A 361 -6.28 -26.24 -123.10
N ILE A 362 -6.40 -25.28 -124.01
CA ILE A 362 -7.29 -24.14 -123.80
C ILE A 362 -8.69 -24.61 -124.18
N THR A 363 -9.59 -24.66 -123.19
CA THR A 363 -11.01 -24.85 -123.46
C THR A 363 -11.62 -23.47 -123.58
N VAL A 364 -11.99 -23.10 -124.80
CA VAL A 364 -12.76 -21.90 -125.10
C VAL A 364 -14.18 -22.32 -125.42
N ASP A 365 -15.15 -21.68 -124.77
CA ASP A 365 -16.56 -21.95 -125.06
C ASP A 365 -16.92 -21.37 -126.43
N ALA A 366 -17.92 -21.95 -127.09
CA ALA A 366 -18.23 -21.61 -128.47
C ALA A 366 -18.74 -20.16 -128.59
N GLY A 367 -17.95 -19.28 -129.21
CA GLY A 367 -18.31 -17.88 -129.49
C GLY A 367 -17.39 -16.82 -128.86
N ASP A 368 -16.45 -17.21 -127.99
CA ASP A 368 -15.71 -16.26 -127.14
C ASP A 368 -14.37 -15.77 -127.69
N ILE A 369 -13.89 -16.31 -128.81
CA ILE A 369 -12.69 -15.79 -129.48
C ILE A 369 -13.12 -14.89 -130.65
N THR A 370 -12.92 -13.58 -130.50
CA THR A 370 -12.94 -12.62 -131.61
C THR A 370 -11.51 -12.20 -131.93
N ILE A 371 -10.99 -12.60 -133.09
CA ILE A 371 -9.67 -12.17 -133.58
C ILE A 371 -9.90 -11.00 -134.52
N THR A 372 -9.70 -9.79 -134.00
CA THR A 372 -10.09 -8.58 -134.73
C THR A 372 -9.04 -8.14 -135.74
N ASP A 373 -7.75 -8.52 -135.58
CA ASP A 373 -6.66 -8.23 -136.52
C ASP A 373 -5.43 -9.15 -136.28
N GLY A 374 -5.47 -10.41 -136.73
CA GLY A 374 -4.33 -11.33 -136.60
C GLY A 374 -4.59 -12.73 -137.15
N ASN A 375 -3.51 -13.48 -137.40
CA ASN A 375 -3.58 -14.88 -137.85
C ASN A 375 -3.61 -15.82 -136.63
N LEU A 376 -4.52 -16.80 -136.66
CA LEU A 376 -4.54 -17.90 -135.70
C LEU A 376 -3.71 -19.08 -136.23
N PHE A 377 -2.59 -19.38 -135.59
CA PHE A 377 -1.76 -20.54 -135.96
C PHE A 377 -2.07 -21.75 -135.07
N LEU A 378 -2.87 -22.69 -135.56
CA LEU A 378 -3.05 -24.01 -134.93
C LEU A 378 -2.07 -25.01 -135.53
N SER A 379 -1.19 -25.59 -134.70
CA SER A 379 -0.15 -26.52 -135.17
C SER A 379 -0.67 -27.94 -135.41
N THR A 380 -1.83 -28.31 -134.87
CA THR A 380 -2.48 -29.60 -135.10
C THR A 380 -4.00 -29.46 -134.90
N ILE A 381 -4.78 -29.69 -135.96
CA ILE A 381 -6.24 -29.75 -135.91
C ILE A 381 -6.62 -31.23 -136.08
N THR A 382 -7.21 -31.84 -135.04
CA THR A 382 -7.53 -33.28 -135.03
C THR A 382 -8.97 -33.61 -135.43
N SER A 383 -9.77 -32.61 -135.83
CA SER A 383 -11.13 -32.77 -136.37
C SER A 383 -11.52 -31.60 -137.27
N ASP A 384 -12.39 -31.84 -138.27
CA ASP A 384 -12.74 -30.87 -139.31
C ASP A 384 -13.21 -29.53 -138.74
N ILE A 385 -12.63 -28.43 -139.24
CA ILE A 385 -13.17 -27.08 -139.02
C ILE A 385 -14.44 -26.97 -139.87
N ILE A 386 -15.61 -27.04 -139.21
CA ILE A 386 -16.88 -26.77 -139.87
C ILE A 386 -17.05 -25.25 -139.95
N MET A 387 -16.53 -24.65 -141.02
CA MET A 387 -16.86 -23.26 -141.37
C MET A 387 -18.22 -23.26 -142.09
N GLY A 388 -19.22 -22.61 -141.49
CA GLY A 388 -20.56 -22.54 -142.05
C GLY A 388 -20.61 -21.75 -143.36
N GLY A 389 -20.64 -22.46 -144.50
CA GLY A 389 -21.29 -22.05 -145.75
C GLY A 389 -20.79 -20.77 -146.44
N GLY A 390 -19.67 -20.86 -147.15
CA GLY A 390 -19.24 -19.93 -148.20
C GLY A 390 -17.98 -20.47 -148.86
N ASP A 391 -17.98 -20.64 -150.19
CA ASP A 391 -16.92 -21.33 -150.94
C ASP A 391 -15.51 -20.86 -150.57
N ILE A 392 -14.62 -21.85 -150.39
CA ILE A 392 -13.17 -21.66 -150.36
C ILE A 392 -12.73 -21.35 -151.79
N SER A 393 -12.24 -20.13 -152.04
CA SER A 393 -11.50 -19.76 -153.25
C SER A 393 -10.02 -19.60 -152.97
#